data_AF-A0A168QV90-F1
#
_entry.id   AF-A0A168QV90-F1
#
_cell.length_a   1.000
_cell.length_b   1.000
_cell.length_c   1.000
_cell.angle_alpha   90.00
_cell.angle_beta   90.00
_cell.angle_gamma   90.00
#
_symmetry.space_group_name_H-M   'P 1'
#
loop_
_entity.id
_entity.type
_entity.pdbx_description
1 polymer ?
#
loop_
_entity_poly.entity_id
_entity_poly.type
_entity_poly.pdbx_seq_one_letter_code
_entity_poly.pdbx_strand_id
1 'polypeptide(L)'
;MRFASLTDELNSITKDYDYGIVPGSAAVFVKDEVMGIGRLDLTLLEGVMVVIEVSNQGYKIASSSPLSDDPVTLAAAEQVQACVERESFETMENLLMTASPLFREQFQSTLYDKLRQVQQLQLMDDEQRQQYSSGNQPHDYNTMDGLSPTGHSSNHTDITNLGQQHSVTGQPALPTDSASSPILLSSPSSSLPDSYYHKQHTNLPKADQSSPTTFNSHTTSSLDQQDLLDEINQWIH
;
A
#
# COMPACT_ATOMS: atom_id res chain seq x y z
N MET A 1 3.87 7.88 7.39
CA MET A 1 3.94 9.36 7.53
C MET A 1 2.82 9.88 8.44
N ARG A 2 3.04 10.92 9.26
CA ARG A 2 1.93 11.60 9.99
C ARG A 2 1.50 12.85 9.23
N PHE A 3 0.21 12.98 8.98
CA PHE A 3 -0.36 14.14 8.29
C PHE A 3 -0.39 15.37 9.19
N ALA A 4 -0.34 16.56 8.58
CA ALA A 4 -0.38 17.83 9.29
C ALA A 4 -1.77 18.11 9.89
N SER A 5 -2.82 17.52 9.33
CA SER A 5 -4.19 17.62 9.84
C SER A 5 -4.96 16.31 9.66
N LEU A 6 -5.92 16.06 10.56
CA LEU A 6 -6.87 14.95 10.45
C LEU A 6 -7.64 14.97 9.12
N THR A 7 -7.93 16.16 8.60
CA THR A 7 -8.64 16.31 7.32
C THR A 7 -7.81 15.77 6.16
N ASP A 8 -6.53 16.12 6.13
CA ASP A 8 -5.62 15.68 5.07
C ASP A 8 -5.41 14.17 5.14
N GLU A 9 -5.31 13.62 6.35
CA GLU A 9 -5.22 12.18 6.60
C GLU A 9 -6.46 11.42 6.12
N LEU A 10 -7.66 11.91 6.45
CA LEU A 10 -8.89 11.27 5.99
C LEU A 10 -9.02 11.35 4.47
N ASN A 11 -8.61 12.46 3.86
CA ASN A 11 -8.66 12.65 2.42
C ASN A 11 -7.61 11.81 1.67
N SER A 12 -6.41 11.62 2.23
CA SER A 12 -5.39 10.76 1.63
C SER A 12 -5.84 9.31 1.65
N ILE A 13 -6.43 8.84 2.76
CA ILE A 13 -6.97 7.48 2.85
C ILE A 13 -7.99 7.19 1.73
N THR A 14 -8.85 8.15 1.42
CA THR A 14 -9.87 7.97 0.36
C THR A 14 -9.30 7.86 -1.06
N LYS A 15 -8.01 8.13 -1.27
CA LYS A 15 -7.37 8.14 -2.60
C LYS A 15 -6.25 7.12 -2.69
N ASP A 16 -5.42 7.06 -1.67
CA ASP A 16 -4.15 6.35 -1.73
C ASP A 16 -4.34 4.83 -1.72
N TYR A 17 -5.43 4.33 -1.11
CA TYR A 17 -5.68 2.88 -0.96
C TYR A 17 -6.65 2.29 -1.99
N ASP A 18 -7.13 3.06 -2.97
CA ASP A 18 -8.13 2.61 -3.96
C ASP A 18 -7.70 1.35 -4.74
N TYR A 19 -6.40 1.06 -4.85
CA TYR A 19 -5.87 -0.14 -5.51
C TYR A 19 -6.09 -1.44 -4.73
N GLY A 20 -6.27 -1.34 -3.40
CA GLY A 20 -6.36 -2.49 -2.49
C GLY A 20 -7.71 -2.64 -1.80
N ILE A 21 -8.64 -1.72 -2.06
CA ILE A 21 -10.03 -1.75 -1.58
C ILE A 21 -10.96 -1.67 -2.79
N VAL A 22 -12.28 -1.73 -2.58
CA VAL A 22 -13.23 -1.45 -3.65
C VAL A 22 -13.12 0.04 -4.03
N PRO A 23 -12.78 0.40 -5.28
CA PRO A 23 -12.55 1.78 -5.67
C PRO A 23 -13.75 2.68 -5.38
N GLY A 24 -13.51 3.84 -4.77
CA GLY A 24 -14.56 4.80 -4.41
C GLY A 24 -15.50 4.34 -3.30
N SER A 25 -15.18 3.24 -2.59
CA SER A 25 -15.96 2.79 -1.43
C SER A 25 -15.63 3.52 -0.14
N ALA A 26 -14.49 4.21 -0.08
CA ALA A 26 -14.05 4.92 1.11
C ALA A 26 -14.83 6.23 1.28
N ALA A 27 -15.55 6.41 2.39
CA ALA A 27 -16.24 7.66 2.70
C ALA A 27 -16.10 8.06 4.18
N VAL A 28 -15.87 9.36 4.39
CA VAL A 28 -15.75 9.93 5.74
C VAL A 28 -17.14 10.29 6.24
N PHE A 29 -17.52 9.79 7.42
CA PHE A 29 -18.84 10.07 7.99
C PHE A 29 -18.79 10.67 9.41
N VAL A 30 -17.65 10.61 10.11
CA VAL A 30 -17.40 11.41 11.32
C VAL A 30 -16.07 12.14 11.17
N LYS A 31 -16.09 13.42 11.53
CA LYS A 31 -14.89 14.25 11.60
C LYS A 31 -14.99 15.17 12.81
N ASP A 32 -14.23 14.84 13.85
CA ASP A 32 -14.10 15.63 15.07
C ASP A 32 -12.66 16.14 15.21
N GLU A 33 -12.43 17.38 14.79
CA GLU A 33 -11.12 18.03 14.89
C GLU A 33 -10.75 18.41 16.33
N VAL A 34 -11.74 18.55 17.23
CA VAL A 34 -11.49 18.92 18.63
C VAL A 34 -10.92 17.73 19.38
N MET A 35 -11.50 16.56 19.18
CA MET A 35 -11.01 15.31 19.75
C MET A 35 -9.88 14.67 18.93
N GLY A 36 -9.67 15.13 17.69
CA GLY A 36 -8.72 14.52 16.77
C GLY A 36 -9.13 13.11 16.36
N ILE A 37 -10.44 12.88 16.19
CA ILE A 37 -11.02 11.58 15.84
C ILE A 37 -11.79 11.71 14.52
N GLY A 38 -11.41 10.87 13.55
CA GLY A 38 -12.13 10.67 12.31
C GLY A 38 -12.74 9.27 12.25
N ARG A 39 -13.86 9.12 11.55
CA ARG A 39 -14.34 7.79 11.15
C ARG A 39 -14.70 7.79 9.68
N LEU A 40 -14.26 6.73 9.02
CA LEU A 40 -14.57 6.46 7.63
C LEU A 40 -15.04 5.01 7.50
N ASP A 41 -15.91 4.76 6.55
CA ASP A 41 -16.21 3.42 6.08
C ASP A 41 -15.43 3.15 4.79
N LEU A 42 -15.09 1.89 4.55
CA LEU A 42 -14.57 1.42 3.27
C LEU A 42 -14.97 -0.04 3.07
N THR A 43 -14.91 -0.50 1.83
CA THR A 43 -15.21 -1.90 1.48
C THR A 43 -13.94 -2.61 1.03
N LEU A 44 -13.60 -3.69 1.73
CA LEU A 44 -12.49 -4.56 1.37
C LEU A 44 -12.82 -5.38 0.12
N LEU A 45 -11.80 -5.86 -0.60
CA LEU A 45 -11.96 -6.65 -1.82
C LEU A 45 -12.68 -7.98 -1.59
N GLU A 46 -12.68 -8.46 -0.35
CA GLU A 46 -13.40 -9.66 0.11
C GLU A 46 -14.92 -9.43 0.28
N GLY A 47 -15.44 -8.23 -0.02
CA GLY A 47 -16.85 -7.89 0.14
C GLY A 47 -17.24 -7.60 1.59
N VAL A 48 -16.28 -7.18 2.42
CA VAL A 48 -16.51 -6.83 3.83
C VAL A 48 -16.45 -5.31 3.97
N MET A 49 -17.51 -4.70 4.47
CA MET A 49 -17.51 -3.30 4.87
C MET A 49 -16.87 -3.17 6.25
N VAL A 50 -15.95 -2.22 6.40
CA VAL A 50 -15.33 -1.91 7.69
C VAL A 50 -15.48 -0.44 8.01
N VAL A 51 -15.65 -0.15 9.29
CA VAL A 51 -15.58 1.20 9.82
C VAL A 51 -14.26 1.34 10.54
N ILE A 52 -13.46 2.31 10.10
CA ILE A 52 -12.16 2.60 10.67
C ILE A 52 -12.23 3.92 11.43
N GLU A 53 -11.79 3.88 12.69
CA GLU A 53 -11.53 5.07 13.48
C GLU A 53 -10.07 5.48 13.31
N VAL A 54 -9.88 6.74 12.95
CA VAL A 54 -8.59 7.41 12.79
C VAL A 54 -8.39 8.35 13.96
N SER A 55 -7.27 8.22 14.67
CA SER A 55 -6.97 9.04 15.84
C SER A 55 -5.47 9.30 15.95
N ASN A 56 -5.08 10.13 16.92
CA ASN A 56 -3.67 10.34 17.26
C ASN A 56 -2.94 9.08 17.79
N GLN A 57 -3.68 8.02 18.15
CA GLN A 57 -3.13 6.72 18.54
C GLN A 57 -2.95 5.77 17.36
N GLY A 58 -3.36 6.18 16.15
CA GLY A 58 -3.34 5.35 14.94
C GLY A 58 -4.75 4.95 14.49
N TYR A 59 -4.80 3.82 13.80
CA TYR A 59 -5.98 3.32 13.09
C TYR A 59 -6.56 2.10 13.79
N LYS A 60 -7.87 2.03 13.95
CA LYS A 60 -8.52 0.83 14.50
C LYS A 60 -9.84 0.53 13.79
N ILE A 61 -10.17 -0.74 13.69
CA ILE A 61 -11.48 -1.17 13.16
C ILE A 61 -12.49 -1.06 14.30
N ALA A 62 -13.46 -0.19 14.13
CA ALA A 62 -14.58 -0.01 15.08
C ALA A 62 -15.69 -1.03 14.84
N SER A 63 -15.93 -1.42 13.59
CA SER A 63 -16.90 -2.45 13.24
C SER A 63 -16.63 -3.04 11.86
N SER A 64 -17.13 -4.24 11.62
CA SER A 64 -17.10 -4.92 10.33
C SER A 64 -18.45 -5.57 10.03
N SER A 65 -18.85 -5.60 8.75
CA SER A 65 -20.09 -6.21 8.30
C SER A 65 -19.90 -6.85 6.91
N PRO A 66 -20.29 -8.11 6.71
CA PRO A 66 -20.28 -8.73 5.39
C PRO A 66 -21.36 -8.08 4.50
N LEU A 67 -21.04 -7.83 3.23
CA LEU A 67 -22.00 -7.30 2.25
C LEU A 67 -22.88 -8.38 1.62
N SER A 68 -22.46 -9.64 1.73
CA SER A 68 -23.12 -10.81 1.16
C SER A 68 -23.00 -12.03 2.07
N ASP A 69 -23.97 -12.94 1.95
CA ASP A 69 -24.03 -14.20 2.72
C ASP A 69 -23.23 -15.34 2.06
N ASP A 70 -22.32 -15.03 1.15
CA ASP A 70 -21.48 -16.06 0.54
C ASP A 70 -20.40 -16.54 1.52
N PRO A 71 -19.99 -17.82 1.44
CA PRO A 71 -19.09 -18.41 2.44
C PRO A 71 -17.70 -17.76 2.45
N VAL A 72 -17.27 -17.11 1.36
CA VAL A 72 -15.96 -16.47 1.27
C VAL A 72 -15.98 -15.14 2.02
N THR A 73 -16.97 -14.30 1.75
CA THR A 73 -17.16 -13.02 2.44
C THR A 73 -17.45 -13.21 3.93
N LEU A 74 -18.22 -14.24 4.32
CA LEU A 74 -18.45 -14.55 5.73
C LEU A 74 -17.16 -14.97 6.46
N ALA A 75 -16.35 -15.85 5.87
CA ALA A 75 -15.07 -16.24 6.46
C ALA A 75 -14.10 -15.05 6.57
N ALA A 76 -14.07 -14.18 5.56
CA ALA A 76 -13.30 -12.95 5.62
C ALA A 76 -13.80 -12.00 6.71
N ALA A 77 -15.12 -11.84 6.87
CA ALA A 77 -15.70 -11.03 7.92
C ALA A 77 -15.34 -11.56 9.32
N GLU A 78 -15.34 -12.88 9.53
CA GLU A 78 -14.87 -13.49 10.78
C GLU A 78 -13.40 -13.18 11.07
N GLN A 79 -12.55 -13.20 10.04
CA GLN A 79 -11.15 -12.83 10.18
C GLN A 79 -10.97 -11.35 10.56
N VAL A 80 -11.69 -10.45 9.88
CA VAL A 80 -11.68 -9.01 10.17
C VAL A 80 -12.22 -8.75 11.58
N GLN A 81 -13.23 -9.50 12.00
CA GLN A 81 -13.82 -9.38 13.34
C GLN A 81 -12.80 -9.65 14.44
N ALA A 82 -11.80 -10.50 14.21
CA ALA A 82 -10.70 -10.74 15.15
C ALA A 82 -9.75 -9.53 15.32
N CYS A 83 -9.86 -8.53 14.44
CA CYS A 83 -9.11 -7.26 14.50
C CYS A 83 -9.93 -6.11 15.09
N VAL A 84 -11.26 -6.28 15.23
CA VAL A 84 -12.16 -5.26 15.79
C VAL A 84 -11.82 -5.01 17.27
N GLU A 85 -11.70 -3.73 17.64
CA GLU A 85 -11.44 -3.27 19.02
C GLU A 85 -10.17 -3.82 19.70
N ARG A 86 -9.26 -4.46 18.97
CA ARG A 86 -8.09 -5.13 19.56
C ARG A 86 -7.00 -4.15 19.95
N GLU A 87 -6.27 -3.62 18.97
CA GLU A 87 -5.16 -2.69 19.15
C GLU A 87 -5.17 -1.67 18.00
N SER A 88 -4.70 -0.46 18.28
CA SER A 88 -4.51 0.55 17.23
C SER A 88 -3.27 0.21 16.43
N PHE A 89 -3.41 0.23 15.10
CA PHE A 89 -2.34 0.06 14.15
C PHE A 89 -1.65 1.40 13.91
N GLU A 90 -0.32 1.38 13.76
CA GLU A 90 0.47 2.58 13.52
C GLU A 90 0.18 3.21 12.15
N THR A 91 -0.05 2.38 11.13
CA THR A 91 -0.31 2.79 9.75
C THR A 91 -1.55 2.11 9.19
N MET A 92 -2.20 2.74 8.21
CA MET A 92 -3.37 2.17 7.55
C MET A 92 -2.99 0.92 6.75
N GLU A 93 -1.80 0.90 6.15
CA GLU A 93 -1.25 -0.28 5.45
C GLU A 93 -1.16 -1.48 6.39
N ASN A 94 -0.64 -1.29 7.61
CA ASN A 94 -0.50 -2.39 8.57
C ASN A 94 -1.86 -2.93 9.00
N LEU A 95 -2.86 -2.05 9.15
CA LEU A 95 -4.24 -2.45 9.40
C LEU A 95 -4.78 -3.27 8.22
N LEU A 96 -4.67 -2.76 6.99
CA LEU A 96 -5.22 -3.41 5.80
C LEU A 96 -4.49 -4.72 5.46
N MET A 97 -3.17 -4.79 5.63
CA MET A 97 -2.41 -6.03 5.46
C MET A 97 -2.79 -7.12 6.46
N THR A 98 -3.28 -6.74 7.64
CA THR A 98 -3.74 -7.67 8.67
C THR A 98 -5.19 -8.09 8.44
N ALA A 99 -6.05 -7.13 8.10
CA ALA A 99 -7.49 -7.34 7.94
C ALA A 99 -7.89 -7.95 6.59
N SER A 100 -7.15 -7.68 5.51
CA SER A 100 -7.49 -8.08 4.14
C SER A 100 -6.35 -8.87 3.49
N PRO A 101 -6.46 -10.20 3.39
CA PRO A 101 -5.54 -11.01 2.61
C PRO A 101 -5.40 -10.55 1.15
N LEU A 102 -6.49 -10.12 0.51
CA LEU A 102 -6.47 -9.65 -0.88
C LEU A 102 -5.74 -8.32 -1.02
N PHE A 103 -5.92 -7.39 -0.08
CA PHE A 103 -5.12 -6.15 -0.05
C PHE A 103 -3.63 -6.48 -0.01
N ARG A 104 -3.22 -7.41 0.86
CA ARG A 104 -1.82 -7.81 1.01
C ARG A 104 -1.25 -8.41 -0.28
N GLU A 105 -2.02 -9.26 -0.96
CA GLU A 105 -1.63 -9.84 -2.25
C GLU A 105 -1.46 -8.76 -3.32
N GLN A 106 -2.40 -7.82 -3.42
CA GLN A 106 -2.33 -6.71 -4.38
C GLN A 106 -1.16 -5.77 -4.10
N PHE A 107 -0.92 -5.47 -2.82
CA PHE A 107 0.22 -4.67 -2.40
C PHE A 107 1.55 -5.33 -2.81
N GLN A 108 1.70 -6.63 -2.55
CA GLN A 108 2.91 -7.38 -2.93
C GLN A 108 3.09 -7.44 -4.45
N SER A 109 2.01 -7.68 -5.21
CA SER A 109 2.07 -7.69 -6.68
C SER A 109 2.51 -6.33 -7.21
N THR A 110 1.94 -5.25 -6.68
CA THR A 110 2.26 -3.88 -7.09
C THR A 110 3.73 -3.54 -6.81
N LEU A 111 4.24 -3.90 -5.63
CA LEU A 111 5.65 -3.71 -5.30
C LEU A 111 6.57 -4.49 -6.24
N TYR A 112 6.22 -5.74 -6.54
CA TYR A 112 7.02 -6.56 -7.46
C TYR A 112 7.05 -5.97 -8.87
N ASP A 113 5.91 -5.51 -9.37
CA ASP A 113 5.81 -4.89 -10.69
C ASP A 113 6.61 -3.58 -10.76
N LYS A 114 6.54 -2.73 -9.73
CA LYS A 114 7.35 -1.50 -9.64
C LYS A 114 8.84 -1.80 -9.61
N LEU A 115 9.27 -2.77 -8.80
CA LEU A 115 10.68 -3.18 -8.72
C LEU A 115 11.19 -3.70 -10.08
N ARG A 116 10.38 -4.48 -10.78
CA ARG A 116 10.71 -4.97 -12.13
C ARG A 116 10.83 -3.82 -13.13
N GLN A 117 9.97 -2.80 -13.04
CA GLN A 117 10.07 -1.61 -13.90
C GLN A 117 11.37 -0.85 -13.67
N VAL A 118 11.75 -0.59 -12.41
CA VAL A 118 13.03 0.07 -12.08
C VAL A 118 14.22 -0.69 -12.68
N GLN A 119 14.22 -2.02 -12.55
CA GLN A 119 15.28 -2.85 -13.12
C GLN A 119 15.35 -2.73 -14.66
N GLN A 120 14.21 -2.65 -15.34
CA GLN A 120 14.17 -2.46 -16.79
C GLN A 120 14.66 -1.08 -17.21
N LEU A 121 14.31 -0.03 -16.47
CA LEU A 121 14.80 1.33 -16.73
C LEU A 121 16.33 1.41 -16.61
N GLN A 122 16.89 0.80 -15.55
CA GLN A 122 18.35 0.77 -15.34
C GLN A 122 19.10 0.12 -16.51
N LEU A 123 18.56 -0.97 -17.07
CA LEU A 123 19.16 -1.63 -18.23
C LEU A 123 19.13 -0.76 -19.49
N MET A 124 18.04 -0.01 -19.73
CA MET A 124 17.96 0.90 -20.88
C MET A 124 18.90 2.09 -20.75
N ASP A 125 19.07 2.64 -19.53
CA ASP A 125 20.00 3.75 -19.28
C ASP A 125 21.46 3.34 -19.57
N ASP A 126 21.84 2.12 -19.19
CA ASP A 126 23.19 1.59 -19.45
C ASP A 126 23.47 1.38 -20.95
N GLU A 127 22.48 0.95 -21.73
CA GLU A 127 22.61 0.82 -23.19
C GLU A 127 22.75 2.18 -23.88
N GLN A 128 22.01 3.20 -23.45
CA GLN A 128 22.14 4.56 -23.98
C GLN A 128 23.52 5.17 -23.70
N ARG A 129 24.11 4.93 -22.52
CA ARG A 129 25.44 5.45 -22.19
C ARG A 129 26.55 4.83 -23.02
N GLN A 130 26.42 3.57 -23.44
CA GLN A 130 27.42 2.92 -24.29
C GLN A 130 27.39 3.43 -25.74
N GLN A 131 26.22 3.79 -26.28
CA GLN A 131 26.12 4.35 -27.63
C GLN A 131 26.73 5.76 -27.75
N TYR A 132 26.58 6.62 -26.73
CA TYR A 132 27.17 7.97 -26.76
C TYR A 132 28.69 7.99 -26.52
N SER A 133 29.26 7.01 -25.82
CA SER A 133 30.71 6.96 -25.57
C SER A 133 31.53 6.48 -26.77
N SER A 134 30.88 6.04 -27.86
CA SER A 134 31.53 5.48 -29.06
C SER A 134 31.68 6.48 -30.22
N GLY A 135 31.11 7.70 -30.11
CA GLY A 135 30.94 8.62 -31.26
C GLY A 135 31.90 9.80 -31.37
N ASN A 136 32.72 10.11 -30.35
CA ASN A 136 33.64 11.26 -30.38
C ASN A 136 35.10 10.82 -30.10
N GLN A 137 35.72 10.17 -31.08
CA GLN A 137 37.17 10.29 -31.23
C GLN A 137 37.47 11.45 -32.20
N PRO A 138 37.91 12.62 -31.71
CA PRO A 138 38.57 13.58 -32.58
C PRO A 138 39.90 12.97 -33.01
N HIS A 139 40.00 12.59 -34.30
CA HIS A 139 41.27 12.22 -34.91
C HIS A 139 42.22 13.43 -34.95
N ASP A 140 43.42 13.19 -34.44
CA ASP A 140 44.57 14.07 -34.22
C ASP A 140 45.05 14.93 -35.39
N TYR A 141 45.67 16.08 -35.06
CA TYR A 141 47.05 16.35 -35.53
C TYR A 141 47.88 17.16 -34.49
N ASN A 142 48.98 16.53 -34.02
CA ASN A 142 50.30 17.05 -33.61
C ASN A 142 50.46 18.37 -32.83
N THR A 143 51.21 18.34 -31.71
CA THR A 143 52.54 19.01 -31.58
C THR A 143 53.25 18.56 -30.29
N MET A 144 54.58 18.43 -30.42
CA MET A 144 55.60 17.96 -29.49
C MET A 144 55.67 18.62 -28.11
N ASP A 145 56.44 17.91 -27.28
CA ASP A 145 57.24 18.35 -26.12
C ASP A 145 56.61 18.32 -24.72
N GLY A 146 57.09 17.35 -23.94
CA GLY A 146 57.99 17.73 -22.85
C GLY A 146 57.43 17.64 -21.43
N LEU A 147 58.08 16.75 -20.67
CA LEU A 147 58.32 16.79 -19.21
C LEU A 147 57.31 16.08 -18.29
N SER A 148 57.84 15.01 -17.68
CA SER A 148 57.45 14.33 -16.44
C SER A 148 57.18 15.31 -15.27
N PRO A 149 56.46 14.92 -14.20
CA PRO A 149 57.06 14.05 -13.18
C PRO A 149 56.11 13.09 -12.40
N THR A 150 56.76 12.04 -11.87
CA THR A 150 56.53 11.23 -10.66
C THR A 150 55.36 11.55 -9.71
N GLY A 151 54.71 10.48 -9.21
CA GLY A 151 54.52 10.33 -7.76
C GLY A 151 53.30 9.52 -7.28
N HIS A 152 53.59 8.42 -6.56
CA HIS A 152 52.89 7.88 -5.36
C HIS A 152 51.40 7.49 -5.53
N SER A 153 51.00 6.21 -5.63
CA SER A 153 51.13 5.06 -4.69
C SER A 153 50.64 5.35 -3.27
N SER A 154 49.59 4.62 -2.86
CA SER A 154 48.86 4.51 -1.56
C SER A 154 47.36 4.75 -1.83
N ASN A 155 46.34 4.02 -1.35
CA ASN A 155 46.16 2.97 -0.34
C ASN A 155 44.73 2.40 -0.58
N HIS A 156 44.52 1.08 -0.49
CA HIS A 156 43.97 0.38 0.69
C HIS A 156 42.46 0.62 0.93
N THR A 157 41.62 -0.38 0.68
CA THR A 157 40.79 -1.06 1.71
C THR A 157 39.94 -2.17 1.10
N ASP A 158 40.34 -3.41 1.37
CA ASP A 158 39.46 -4.58 1.38
C ASP A 158 38.40 -4.39 2.47
N ILE A 159 37.14 -4.50 2.10
CA ILE A 159 36.03 -4.56 3.06
C ILE A 159 35.74 -6.04 3.36
N THR A 160 35.82 -6.32 4.65
CA THR A 160 35.51 -7.54 5.38
C THR A 160 34.18 -8.19 4.99
N ASN A 161 34.28 -9.48 4.63
CA ASN A 161 33.19 -10.44 4.57
C ASN A 161 32.93 -10.98 5.99
N LEU A 162 31.78 -10.63 6.59
CA LEU A 162 31.34 -11.16 7.88
C LEU A 162 30.39 -12.35 7.63
N GLY A 163 30.93 -13.57 7.79
CA GLY A 163 30.15 -14.79 7.97
C GLY A 163 30.13 -15.18 9.44
N GLN A 164 28.93 -15.36 10.02
CA GLN A 164 28.59 -16.17 11.19
C GLN A 164 27.06 -16.04 11.36
N GLN A 165 26.20 -16.96 10.88
CA GLN A 165 25.99 -18.33 11.35
C GLN A 165 26.05 -18.47 12.88
N HIS A 166 24.92 -18.24 13.55
CA HIS A 166 24.59 -18.90 14.80
C HIS A 166 23.17 -19.45 14.74
N SER A 167 23.10 -20.75 14.47
CA SER A 167 21.96 -21.61 14.75
C SER A 167 21.81 -21.73 16.27
N VAL A 168 20.64 -21.43 16.82
CA VAL A 168 20.24 -21.93 18.15
C VAL A 168 18.86 -22.56 18.04
N THR A 169 18.92 -23.88 17.92
CA THR A 169 17.93 -24.88 18.32
C THR A 169 17.32 -24.59 19.70
N GLY A 170 15.99 -24.60 19.77
CA GLY A 170 15.23 -24.52 21.02
C GLY A 170 13.79 -24.97 20.82
N GLN A 171 13.62 -26.26 20.56
CA GLN A 171 12.34 -26.97 20.52
C GLN A 171 11.88 -27.32 21.98
N PRO A 172 10.73 -27.98 22.18
CA PRO A 172 9.51 -27.40 22.75
C PRO A 172 9.23 -27.86 24.20
N ALA A 173 8.28 -27.20 24.87
CA ALA A 173 7.63 -27.75 26.05
C ALA A 173 6.13 -27.37 26.09
N LEU A 174 5.29 -28.30 25.61
CA LEU A 174 4.00 -28.64 26.23
C LEU A 174 4.29 -29.29 27.60
N PRO A 175 3.35 -29.38 28.58
CA PRO A 175 1.89 -29.52 28.47
C PRO A 175 1.17 -28.59 29.48
N THR A 176 -0.15 -28.55 29.72
CA THR A 176 -1.13 -29.59 30.04
C THR A 176 -2.48 -28.90 30.24
N ASP A 177 -3.55 -29.55 29.77
CA ASP A 177 -4.89 -29.67 30.36
C ASP A 177 -5.43 -28.58 31.30
N SER A 178 -6.64 -28.08 30.99
CA SER A 178 -7.79 -28.12 31.92
C SER A 178 -9.12 -27.74 31.26
N ALA A 179 -10.07 -28.68 31.32
CA ALA A 179 -11.52 -28.55 31.55
C ALA A 179 -12.31 -27.48 30.74
N SER A 180 -13.13 -27.87 29.75
CA SER A 180 -14.50 -28.39 29.91
C SER A 180 -15.44 -27.54 30.77
N SER A 181 -16.34 -26.81 30.12
CA SER A 181 -17.69 -26.50 30.60
C SER A 181 -18.61 -26.18 29.42
N PRO A 182 -19.70 -26.93 29.19
CA PRO A 182 -20.73 -26.59 28.22
C PRO A 182 -21.82 -25.74 28.88
N ILE A 183 -22.09 -24.54 28.36
CA ILE A 183 -23.27 -23.77 28.78
C ILE A 183 -24.22 -23.56 27.60
N LEU A 184 -25.42 -24.02 27.89
CA LEU A 184 -26.66 -24.10 27.15
C LEU A 184 -27.13 -22.78 26.51
N LEU A 185 -27.59 -22.92 25.26
CA LEU A 185 -28.98 -22.66 24.83
C LEU A 185 -29.66 -21.40 25.38
N SER A 186 -29.95 -20.42 24.50
CA SER A 186 -31.23 -19.68 24.46
C SER A 186 -31.27 -18.75 23.25
N SER A 187 -32.01 -19.14 22.22
CA SER A 187 -32.53 -18.23 21.19
C SER A 187 -33.74 -17.47 21.75
N PRO A 188 -33.94 -16.22 21.35
CA PRO A 188 -35.29 -15.76 21.08
C PRO A 188 -35.43 -15.16 19.68
N SER A 189 -36.45 -15.69 19.01
CA SER A 189 -37.11 -15.18 17.81
C SER A 189 -37.80 -13.85 18.09
N SER A 190 -37.74 -12.91 17.15
CA SER A 190 -38.77 -11.86 17.00
C SER A 190 -38.75 -11.21 15.62
N SER A 191 -39.68 -11.69 14.80
CA SER A 191 -40.65 -10.93 13.99
C SER A 191 -40.21 -9.68 13.21
N LEU A 192 -40.26 -9.83 11.88
CA LEU A 192 -40.56 -8.81 10.87
C LEU A 192 -41.77 -7.93 11.24
N PRO A 193 -41.80 -6.69 10.71
CA PRO A 193 -42.99 -6.21 10.05
C PRO A 193 -42.73 -5.79 8.60
N ASP A 194 -43.57 -6.34 7.72
CA ASP A 194 -43.91 -5.78 6.42
C ASP A 194 -44.29 -4.30 6.53
N SER A 195 -43.71 -3.46 5.67
CA SER A 195 -44.38 -2.23 5.24
C SER A 195 -44.09 -1.89 3.79
N TYR A 196 -45.18 -2.02 3.05
CA TYR A 196 -45.48 -1.65 1.68
C TYR A 196 -45.22 -0.17 1.30
N TYR A 197 -45.13 0.05 -0.03
CA TYR A 197 -45.10 1.31 -0.82
C TYR A 197 -43.75 2.06 -0.82
N HIS A 198 -43.24 2.60 -1.93
CA HIS A 198 -43.91 3.28 -3.03
C HIS A 198 -43.07 3.24 -4.33
N LYS A 199 -43.79 3.38 -5.44
CA LYS A 199 -43.36 3.32 -6.82
C LYS A 199 -43.06 4.75 -7.32
N GLN A 200 -42.13 4.87 -8.29
CA GLN A 200 -42.12 5.78 -9.44
C GLN A 200 -41.00 6.85 -9.56
N HIS A 201 -40.61 6.98 -10.83
CA HIS A 201 -39.94 8.07 -11.56
C HIS A 201 -38.41 8.07 -11.55
N THR A 202 -37.75 7.49 -12.56
CA THR A 202 -37.38 8.12 -13.86
C THR A 202 -36.88 9.56 -13.71
N ASN A 203 -35.58 9.77 -13.89
CA ASN A 203 -35.07 10.73 -14.87
C ASN A 203 -33.56 10.56 -15.11
N LEU A 204 -33.25 10.28 -16.37
CA LEU A 204 -31.95 10.28 -17.00
C LEU A 204 -31.65 11.72 -17.48
N PRO A 205 -30.45 12.27 -17.25
CA PRO A 205 -29.81 13.13 -18.24
C PRO A 205 -28.46 12.53 -18.62
N LYS A 206 -28.30 12.14 -19.89
CA LYS A 206 -27.68 12.91 -20.98
C LYS A 206 -26.19 13.16 -20.77
N ALA A 207 -25.44 12.50 -21.64
CA ALA A 207 -24.03 12.61 -21.90
C ALA A 207 -23.58 14.06 -22.13
N ASP A 208 -22.40 14.38 -21.61
CA ASP A 208 -21.51 15.36 -22.22
C ASP A 208 -20.20 14.66 -22.61
N GLN A 209 -19.94 14.69 -23.91
CA GLN A 209 -18.68 14.34 -24.53
C GLN A 209 -17.76 15.56 -24.39
N SER A 210 -16.63 15.40 -23.71
CA SER A 210 -15.51 16.34 -23.83
C SER A 210 -14.29 15.62 -24.39
N SER A 211 -13.76 16.24 -25.43
CA SER A 211 -12.74 15.82 -26.40
C SER A 211 -11.42 15.29 -25.81
N PRO A 212 -10.67 14.48 -26.57
CA PRO A 212 -9.33 14.04 -26.18
C PRO A 212 -8.32 15.20 -26.32
N THR A 213 -7.67 15.56 -25.21
CA THR A 213 -6.51 16.44 -25.21
C THR A 213 -5.28 15.64 -25.65
N THR A 214 -4.74 16.01 -26.81
CA THR A 214 -3.44 15.58 -27.30
C THR A 214 -2.34 15.95 -26.29
N PHE A 215 -1.81 14.96 -25.56
CA PHE A 215 -0.59 15.15 -24.79
C PHE A 215 0.62 15.01 -25.72
N ASN A 216 1.30 16.13 -25.94
CA ASN A 216 2.64 16.19 -26.50
C ASN A 216 3.61 15.45 -25.57
N SER A 217 4.20 14.37 -26.04
CA SER A 217 5.32 13.69 -25.42
C SER A 217 6.63 14.36 -25.86
N HIS A 218 7.14 15.27 -25.03
CA HIS A 218 8.51 15.77 -25.10
C HIS A 218 9.24 15.48 -23.78
N THR A 219 9.93 14.34 -23.78
CA THR A 219 11.27 14.08 -23.19
C THR A 219 11.71 14.85 -21.94
N THR A 220 11.64 14.20 -20.78
CA THR A 220 12.59 14.36 -19.65
C THR A 220 12.78 13.03 -18.89
N SER A 221 13.42 12.04 -19.53
CA SER A 221 13.61 10.67 -19.02
C SER A 221 14.33 10.55 -17.66
N SER A 222 15.06 11.59 -17.20
CA SER A 222 15.76 11.53 -15.92
C SER A 222 14.94 12.04 -14.73
N LEU A 223 13.82 12.73 -14.97
CA LEU A 223 12.94 13.21 -13.90
C LEU A 223 12.07 12.04 -13.39
N ASP A 224 11.63 11.18 -14.31
CA ASP A 224 10.72 10.06 -14.03
C ASP A 224 11.36 8.98 -13.13
N GLN A 225 12.67 8.79 -13.17
CA GLN A 225 13.34 7.75 -12.38
C GLN A 225 13.49 8.12 -10.90
N GLN A 226 13.77 9.39 -10.61
CA GLN A 226 13.86 9.89 -9.23
C GLN A 226 12.47 9.93 -8.59
N ASP A 227 11.46 10.40 -9.33
CA ASP A 227 10.07 10.40 -8.86
C ASP A 227 9.57 8.98 -8.56
N LEU A 228 9.94 7.99 -9.38
CA LEU A 228 9.51 6.60 -9.16
C LEU A 228 10.24 5.93 -7.97
N LEU A 229 11.51 6.29 -7.73
CA LEU A 229 12.24 5.84 -6.54
C LEU A 229 11.70 6.49 -5.26
N ASP A 230 11.37 7.78 -5.33
CA ASP A 230 10.75 8.50 -4.22
C ASP A 230 9.34 7.95 -3.95
N GLU A 231 8.58 7.60 -4.99
CA GLU A 231 7.30 6.91 -4.87
C GLU A 231 7.48 5.52 -4.23
N ILE A 232 8.44 4.70 -4.65
CA ILE A 232 8.68 3.39 -4.01
C ILE A 232 9.10 3.56 -2.54
N ASN A 233 9.96 4.53 -2.24
CA ASN A 233 10.39 4.80 -0.87
C ASN A 233 9.23 5.29 0.01
N GLN A 234 8.26 6.00 -0.57
CA GLN A 234 7.05 6.43 0.11
C GLN A 234 6.10 5.27 0.45
N TRP A 235 6.24 4.12 -0.22
CA TRP A 235 5.47 2.90 0.07
C TRP A 235 6.15 1.96 1.07
N ILE A 236 7.47 2.12 1.25
CA ILE A 236 8.28 1.29 2.16
C ILE A 236 8.31 1.87 3.60
N HIS A 237 7.91 3.14 3.78
CA HIS A 237 7.99 3.90 5.05
C HIS A 237 6.66 4.54 5.46
#